data_AF-A0A8S9HQU8-F1
#
_entry.id   AF-A0A8S9HQU8-F1
#
_cell.length_a   1.000
_cell.length_b   1.000
_cell.length_c   1.000
_cell.angle_alpha   90.00
_cell.angle_beta   90.00
_cell.angle_gamma   90.00
#
_symmetry.space_group_name_H-M   'P 1'
#
loop_
_entity.id
_entity.type
_entity.pdbx_description
1 polymer ?
#
loop_
_entity_poly.entity_id
_entity_poly.type
_entity_poly.pdbx_seq_one_letter_code
_entity_poly.pdbx_strand_id
1 'polypeptide(L)'
;MIQDSGDEATTRPPGVKASKARSKKPIGDAKDYDEFQSMWSMKKEDLTIKKELCKIKLLETLIGREGPLADYEETLKKKLINELG
;
A
#
# COMPACT_ATOMS: atom_id res chain seq x y z
N MET A 1 40.41 -44.83 30.96
CA MET A 1 40.27 -43.58 31.72
C MET A 1 39.61 -42.56 30.80
N ILE A 2 38.43 -42.07 31.16
CA ILE A 2 37.78 -40.92 30.52
C ILE A 2 38.42 -39.67 31.11
N GLN A 3 38.72 -38.66 30.29
CA GLN A 3 38.75 -37.28 30.77
C GLN A 3 38.31 -36.31 29.65
N ASP A 4 37.12 -35.77 29.90
CA ASP A 4 36.53 -34.56 29.35
C ASP A 4 37.17 -33.33 30.02
N SER A 5 37.45 -32.27 29.26
CA SER A 5 37.75 -30.91 29.72
C SER A 5 37.75 -30.02 28.49
N GLY A 6 36.90 -29.02 28.31
CA GLY A 6 36.25 -28.14 29.25
C GLY A 6 36.41 -26.74 28.66
N ASP A 7 35.29 -26.05 28.44
CA ASP A 7 35.15 -24.74 27.80
C ASP A 7 36.31 -23.77 28.07
N GLU A 8 37.15 -23.51 27.06
CA GLU A 8 38.06 -22.36 27.09
C GLU A 8 37.32 -21.14 26.55
N ALA A 9 36.51 -20.55 27.42
CA ALA A 9 36.01 -19.20 27.28
C ALA A 9 37.21 -18.23 27.16
N THR A 10 37.57 -17.88 25.93
CA THR A 10 38.65 -16.92 25.65
C THR A 10 38.31 -15.56 26.27
N THR A 11 38.82 -15.34 27.48
CA THR A 11 38.61 -14.11 28.23
C THR A 11 39.44 -13.02 27.57
N ARG A 12 38.75 -12.04 26.96
CA ARG A 12 39.39 -10.94 26.23
C ARG A 12 40.21 -10.04 27.16
N PRO A 13 41.36 -9.53 26.70
CA PRO A 13 42.25 -8.72 27.52
C PRO A 13 41.58 -7.39 27.95
N PRO A 14 41.93 -6.86 29.15
CA PRO A 14 41.38 -5.61 29.65
C PRO A 14 41.80 -4.44 28.75
N GLY A 15 40.83 -3.65 28.29
CA GLY A 15 41.08 -2.44 27.49
C GLY A 15 40.55 -2.49 26.05
N VAL A 16 40.15 -3.65 25.54
CA VAL A 16 39.59 -3.77 24.18
C VAL A 16 38.08 -3.59 24.24
N LYS A 17 37.59 -2.35 24.09
CA LYS A 17 36.17 -2.08 23.87
C LYS A 17 35.75 -2.72 22.55
N ALA A 18 34.80 -3.65 22.58
CA ALA A 18 34.12 -4.09 21.38
C ALA A 18 33.39 -2.86 20.80
N SER A 19 33.91 -2.29 19.72
CA SER A 19 33.17 -1.30 18.96
C SER A 19 31.94 -2.01 18.40
N LYS A 20 30.77 -1.74 18.97
CA LYS A 20 29.51 -2.16 18.36
C LYS A 20 29.40 -1.41 17.04
N ALA A 21 29.85 -2.03 15.95
CA ALA A 21 29.40 -1.69 14.61
C ALA A 21 27.93 -2.12 14.47
N ARG A 22 27.04 -1.48 15.23
CA ARG A 22 25.63 -1.44 14.87
C ARG A 22 25.57 -0.43 13.74
N SER A 23 25.83 -0.91 12.53
CA SER A 23 25.56 -0.19 11.30
C SER A 23 24.08 0.17 11.31
N LYS A 24 23.75 1.35 11.85
CA LYS A 24 22.43 1.94 11.70
C LYS A 24 22.32 2.21 10.21
N LYS A 25 21.68 1.33 9.45
CA LYS A 25 21.11 1.75 8.17
C LYS A 25 20.23 2.97 8.47
N PRO A 26 20.38 4.09 7.76
CA PRO A 26 19.47 5.21 7.95
C PRO A 26 18.05 4.68 7.73
N ILE A 27 17.17 4.92 8.69
CA ILE A 27 15.77 4.56 8.54
C ILE A 27 15.21 5.53 7.49
N GLY A 28 14.78 5.00 6.33
CA GLY A 28 14.43 5.81 5.17
C GLY A 28 15.60 6.03 4.23
N ASP A 29 16.02 4.98 3.53
CA ASP A 29 16.82 5.17 2.32
C ASP A 29 15.93 5.86 1.27
N ALA A 30 16.48 6.68 0.36
CA ALA A 30 15.70 7.35 -0.70
C ALA A 30 14.86 6.35 -1.54
N LYS A 31 15.32 5.10 -1.63
CA LYS A 31 14.58 3.98 -2.22
C LYS A 31 13.25 3.70 -1.52
N ASP A 32 13.21 3.77 -0.19
CA ASP A 32 11.96 3.57 0.57
C ASP A 32 10.97 4.68 0.21
N TYR A 33 11.41 5.94 0.13
CA TYR A 33 10.56 7.06 -0.25
C TYR A 33 10.02 6.92 -1.68
N ASP A 34 10.87 6.55 -2.63
CA ASP A 34 10.48 6.33 -4.03
C ASP A 34 9.47 5.17 -4.16
N GLU A 35 9.65 4.10 -3.39
CA GLU A 35 8.69 2.99 -3.28
C GLU A 35 7.35 3.44 -2.69
N PHE A 36 7.36 4.26 -1.63
CA PHE A 36 6.14 4.83 -1.06
C PHE A 36 5.43 5.79 -2.02
N GLN A 37 6.17 6.63 -2.75
CA GLN A 37 5.60 7.51 -3.77
C GLN A 37 4.96 6.72 -4.91
N SER A 38 5.61 5.64 -5.34
CA SER A 38 5.09 4.74 -6.36
C SER A 38 3.79 4.06 -5.89
N MET A 39 3.79 3.54 -4.66
CA MET A 39 2.59 2.94 -4.06
C MET A 39 1.44 3.93 -3.92
N TRP A 40 1.71 5.16 -3.49
CA TRP A 40 0.72 6.22 -3.38
C TRP A 40 0.13 6.61 -4.75
N SER A 41 0.98 6.69 -5.77
CA SER A 41 0.56 7.02 -7.13
C SER A 41 -0.35 5.93 -7.70
N MET A 42 0.06 4.66 -7.59
CA MET A 42 -0.78 3.52 -7.96
C MET A 42 -2.11 3.52 -7.19
N LYS A 43 -2.09 3.89 -5.90
CA LYS A 43 -3.32 3.97 -5.11
C LYS A 43 -4.28 5.06 -5.59
N LYS A 44 -3.76 6.22 -6.00
CA LYS A 44 -4.57 7.30 -6.57
C LYS A 44 -5.20 6.90 -7.90
N GLU A 45 -4.45 6.21 -8.75
CA GLU A 45 -4.96 5.67 -10.01
C GLU A 45 -6.06 4.64 -9.77
N ASP A 46 -5.84 3.68 -8.87
CA ASP A 46 -6.84 2.69 -8.43
C ASP A 46 -8.14 3.37 -7.93
N LEU A 47 -8.02 4.41 -7.11
CA LEU A 47 -9.17 5.17 -6.62
C LEU A 47 -9.90 5.91 -7.75
N THR A 48 -9.17 6.41 -8.74
CA THR A 48 -9.75 7.10 -9.90
C THR A 48 -10.54 6.10 -10.74
N ILE A 49 -9.93 4.96 -11.09
CA ILE A 49 -10.58 3.90 -11.86
C ILE A 49 -11.81 3.37 -11.11
N LYS A 50 -11.72 3.19 -9.78
CA LYS A 50 -12.86 2.76 -8.96
C LYS A 50 -14.01 3.75 -8.98
N LYS A 51 -13.73 5.06 -8.95
CA LYS A 51 -14.78 6.09 -9.06
C LYS A 51 -15.50 5.99 -10.40
N GLU A 52 -14.77 5.87 -11.50
CA GLU A 52 -15.36 5.71 -12.82
C GLU A 52 -16.17 4.41 -12.93
N LEU A 53 -15.64 3.30 -12.41
CA LEU A 53 -16.36 2.03 -12.34
C LEU A 53 -17.65 2.12 -11.53
N CYS A 54 -17.64 2.84 -10.41
CA CYS A 54 -18.84 3.06 -9.60
C CYS A 54 -19.91 3.87 -10.36
N LYS A 55 -19.51 4.88 -11.15
CA LYS A 55 -20.44 5.63 -12.01
C LYS A 55 -21.07 4.74 -13.08
N ILE A 56 -20.27 3.91 -13.73
CA ILE A 56 -20.74 2.96 -14.75
C ILE A 56 -21.74 1.97 -14.13
N LYS A 57 -21.40 1.34 -13.00
CA LYS A 57 -22.30 0.41 -12.30
C LYS A 57 -23.62 1.06 -11.86
N LEU A 58 -23.54 2.30 -11.39
CA LEU A 58 -24.73 3.08 -11.02
C LEU A 58 -25.61 3.31 -12.26
N LEU A 59 -25.00 3.69 -13.40
CA LEU A 59 -25.72 3.90 -14.65
C LEU A 59 -26.34 2.60 -15.18
N GLU A 60 -25.63 1.47 -15.14
CA GLU A 60 -26.16 0.14 -15.49
C GLU A 60 -27.40 -0.19 -14.64
N THR A 61 -27.35 0.08 -13.34
CA THR A 61 -28.47 -0.14 -12.42
C THR A 61 -29.67 0.75 -12.77
N LEU A 62 -29.44 2.02 -13.12
CA LEU A 62 -30.50 2.95 -13.54
C LEU A 62 -31.09 2.61 -14.91
N ILE A 63 -30.31 2.03 -15.81
CA ILE A 63 -30.78 1.56 -17.13
C ILE A 63 -31.57 0.26 -17.00
N GLY A 64 -31.13 -0.66 -16.13
CA GLY A 64 -31.78 -1.96 -15.91
C GLY A 64 -33.02 -1.92 -15.02
N ARG A 65 -33.36 -0.77 -14.41
CA ARG A 65 -34.57 -0.63 -13.60
C ARG A 65 -35.81 -0.65 -14.49
N GLU A 66 -36.76 -1.53 -14.18
CA GLU A 66 -38.06 -1.57 -14.85
C GLU A 66 -39.02 -0.55 -14.24
N GLY A 67 -39.78 0.13 -15.11
CA GLY A 67 -40.79 1.13 -14.74
C GLY A 67 -40.30 2.59 -14.87
N PRO A 68 -41.18 3.58 -14.62
CA PRO A 68 -40.82 4.98 -14.69
C PRO A 68 -39.80 5.34 -13.60
N LEU A 69 -38.70 5.99 -14.00
CA LEU A 69 -37.78 6.60 -13.06
C LEU A 69 -38.38 7.92 -12.55
N ALA A 70 -38.05 8.27 -11.31
CA ALA A 70 -38.41 9.59 -10.80
C ALA A 70 -37.62 10.68 -11.53
N ASP A 71 -38.16 11.90 -11.60
CA ASP A 71 -37.55 13.01 -12.35
C ASP A 71 -36.08 13.25 -11.98
N TYR A 72 -35.74 13.15 -10.68
CA TYR A 72 -34.37 13.33 -10.22
C TYR A 72 -33.44 12.19 -10.67
N GLU A 73 -33.93 10.96 -10.78
CA GLU A 73 -33.16 9.82 -11.27
C GLU A 73 -32.93 9.91 -12.78
N GLU A 74 -33.93 10.35 -13.54
CA GLU A 74 -33.80 10.64 -14.98
C GLU A 74 -32.75 11.74 -15.23
N THR A 75 -32.78 12.81 -14.44
CA THR A 75 -31.76 13.87 -14.55
C THR A 75 -30.36 13.36 -14.20
N LEU A 76 -30.23 12.51 -13.18
CA LEU A 76 -28.96 11.90 -12.81
C LEU A 76 -28.45 10.96 -13.91
N LYS A 77 -29.32 10.12 -14.46
CA LYS A 77 -29.02 9.21 -15.58
C LYS A 77 -28.49 9.98 -16.79
N LYS A 78 -29.15 11.07 -17.19
CA LYS A 78 -28.68 11.96 -18.28
C LYS A 78 -27.32 12.57 -17.98
N LYS A 79 -27.09 13.04 -16.75
CA LYS A 79 -25.77 13.59 -16.35
C LYS A 79 -24.68 12.54 -16.44
N LEU A 80 -24.91 11.33 -15.93
CA LEU A 80 -23.94 10.23 -15.99
C LEU A 80 -23.63 9.81 -17.43
N ILE A 81 -24.63 9.77 -18.31
CA ILE A 81 -24.42 9.49 -19.75
C ILE A 81 -23.53 10.56 -20.38
N ASN A 82 -23.75 11.84 -20.09
CA ASN A 82 -22.93 12.94 -20.62
C ASN A 82 -21.51 12.98 -20.04
N GLU A 83 -21.31 12.48 -18.82
CA GLU A 83 -19.98 12.40 -18.20
C GLU A 83 -19.15 11.22 -18.73
N LEU A 84 -19.82 10.12 -19.12
CA LEU A 84 -19.18 8.86 -19.53
C LEU A 84 -19.11 8.66 -21.05
N GLY A 85 -19.95 9.36 -21.83
CA GLY A 85 -19.99 9.32 -23.29
C GLY A 85 -19.29 10.50 -23.92
#